data_AF-A0A932SIZ6-F1
#
_entry.id   AF-A0A932SIZ6-F1
#
_cell.length_a   1.000
_cell.length_b   1.000
_cell.length_c   1.000
_cell.angle_alpha   90.00
_cell.angle_beta   90.00
_cell.angle_gamma   90.00
#
_symmetry.space_group_name_H-M   'P 1'
#
loop_
_entity.id
_entity.type
_entity.pdbx_description
1 polymer ?
#
loop_
_entity_poly.entity_id
_entity_poly.type
_entity_poly.pdbx_seq_one_letter_code
_entity_poly.pdbx_strand_id
1 'polypeptide(L)'
;MAADPEEQPAPEIRDVDRAASGGPRAGWAVGDRFSWEEIQQRLLASADEEISAGVRELFFSGFTAGFAIVLTFVGHAVGRAQFPGNRFLAALLYPIGFLYIILGRYQFFTENTLSPVMLVMTRLASLPLLLRLWGVVLIANVAGAALGAFILAHTHVLSPDAIEAGARFAQRGLETGWWDAFFKAVFAGWLVAGVVWLNVAARDTISRLVIVYGVFYLIAVADLFHVITTASDIFFFVFLQAPGPGPATLVRQFWLPVLLGNSVGGVMLFAFTAYAQTAQRRYPEVRVLTLRELLFSMKGGRPFGTPRPRPPWKEAA
;
A
#
# COMPACT_ATOMS: atom_id res chain seq x y z
N MET A 1 -34.22 39.78 32.84
CA MET A 1 -33.75 39.18 31.58
C MET A 1 -32.25 38.99 31.71
N ALA A 2 -31.81 37.76 31.99
CA ALA A 2 -30.39 37.41 31.90
C ALA A 2 -30.07 37.24 30.41
N ALA A 3 -29.03 37.92 29.94
CA ALA A 3 -28.55 37.79 28.57
C ALA A 3 -27.94 36.39 28.38
N ASP A 4 -28.31 35.74 27.28
CA ASP A 4 -27.74 34.48 26.81
C ASP A 4 -26.23 34.65 26.63
N PRO A 5 -25.37 33.69 27.04
CA PRO A 5 -23.95 33.78 26.75
C PRO A 5 -23.79 33.70 25.23
N GLU A 6 -23.26 34.75 24.61
CA GLU A 6 -22.86 34.74 23.20
C GLU A 6 -22.04 33.47 22.93
N GLU A 7 -22.61 32.60 22.10
CA GLU A 7 -21.96 31.42 21.56
C GLU A 7 -20.73 31.92 20.79
N GLN A 8 -19.55 31.82 21.41
CA GLN A 8 -18.30 32.24 20.77
C GLN A 8 -18.20 31.49 19.44
N PRO A 9 -18.06 32.19 18.30
CA PRO A 9 -17.89 31.51 17.03
C PRO A 9 -16.66 30.60 17.15
N ALA A 10 -16.83 29.33 16.77
CA ALA A 10 -15.74 28.37 16.78
C ALA A 10 -14.53 29.00 16.05
N PRO A 11 -13.31 28.93 16.62
CA PRO A 11 -12.15 29.59 16.05
C PRO A 11 -12.00 29.19 14.58
N GLU A 12 -12.09 30.18 13.69
CA GLU A 12 -12.02 30.00 12.26
C GLU A 12 -10.64 29.43 11.90
N ILE A 13 -10.62 28.26 11.25
CA ILE A 13 -9.38 27.57 10.84
C ILE A 13 -8.57 28.54 9.98
N ARG A 14 -7.44 29.02 10.49
CA ARG A 14 -6.56 29.90 9.72
C ARG A 14 -6.06 29.13 8.49
N ASP A 15 -6.20 29.73 7.31
CA ASP A 15 -5.86 29.13 6.00
C ASP A 15 -4.38 28.65 5.90
N VAL A 16 -3.51 29.12 6.80
CA VAL A 16 -2.11 28.68 6.97
C VAL A 16 -1.95 27.22 7.45
N ASP A 17 -3.00 26.59 7.96
CA ASP A 17 -2.96 25.21 8.51
C ASP A 17 -3.31 24.12 7.49
N ARG A 18 -3.45 24.44 6.20
CA ARG A 18 -3.70 23.45 5.13
C ARG A 18 -2.52 23.33 4.16
N ALA A 19 -2.26 22.09 3.72
CA ALA A 19 -1.32 21.82 2.64
C ALA A 19 -1.92 22.25 1.30
N ALA A 20 -1.08 22.47 0.29
CA ALA A 20 -1.55 22.81 -1.06
C ALA A 20 -2.43 21.71 -1.70
N SER A 21 -2.33 20.47 -1.20
CA SER A 21 -3.22 19.36 -1.56
C SER A 21 -4.59 19.42 -0.88
N GLY A 22 -4.81 20.34 0.07
CA GLY A 22 -6.06 20.52 0.82
C GLY A 22 -6.14 19.79 2.17
N GLY A 23 -5.17 18.93 2.50
CA GLY A 23 -5.14 18.20 3.78
C GLY A 23 -4.61 19.06 4.95
N PRO A 24 -5.09 18.82 6.20
CA PRO A 24 -4.62 19.54 7.38
C PRO A 24 -3.12 19.32 7.68
N ARG A 25 -2.44 20.37 8.10
CA ARG A 25 -1.04 20.38 8.57
C ARG A 25 -0.96 20.23 10.09
N ALA A 26 -1.84 20.96 10.80
CA ALA A 26 -2.17 20.92 12.23
C ALA A 26 -3.11 19.76 12.63
N GLY A 27 -3.10 19.32 13.90
CA GLY A 27 -4.24 18.60 14.49
C GLY A 27 -5.06 19.63 15.25
N TRP A 28 -6.40 19.60 15.11
CA TRP A 28 -7.27 20.69 15.57
C TRP A 28 -7.31 20.79 17.10
N ALA A 29 -7.45 19.64 17.78
CA ALA A 29 -7.56 19.58 19.24
C ALA A 29 -6.18 19.56 19.90
N VAL A 30 -5.27 18.76 19.33
CA VAL A 30 -3.91 18.62 19.83
C VAL A 30 -2.97 18.80 18.65
N GLY A 31 -2.11 19.81 18.78
CA GLY A 31 -1.32 20.31 17.68
C GLY A 31 -0.48 19.26 16.97
N ASP A 32 -0.08 18.15 17.62
CA ASP A 32 0.72 17.04 17.10
C ASP A 32 -0.07 15.75 16.78
N ARG A 33 -1.36 15.68 17.14
CA ARG A 33 -2.21 14.50 17.00
C ARG A 33 -3.44 14.81 16.17
N PHE A 34 -3.53 14.16 15.00
CA PHE A 34 -4.69 14.28 14.14
C PHE A 34 -5.86 13.44 14.67
N SER A 35 -7.05 14.03 14.63
CA SER A 35 -8.31 13.32 14.74
C SER A 35 -8.51 12.39 13.55
N TRP A 36 -9.45 11.46 13.68
CA TRP A 36 -9.80 10.53 12.60
C TRP A 36 -10.18 11.27 11.30
N GLU A 37 -11.01 12.31 11.39
CA GLU A 37 -11.47 13.09 10.24
C GLU A 37 -10.31 13.79 9.52
N GLU A 38 -9.33 14.29 10.27
CA GLU A 38 -8.14 14.93 9.69
C GLU A 38 -7.25 13.93 8.97
N ILE A 39 -7.04 12.73 9.54
CA ILE A 39 -6.31 11.66 8.86
C ILE A 39 -7.03 11.25 7.58
N GLN A 40 -8.36 11.13 7.66
CA GLN A 40 -9.23 10.82 6.53
C GLN A 40 -9.09 11.87 5.40
N GLN A 41 -9.10 13.16 5.73
CA GLN A 41 -8.89 14.23 4.74
C GLN A 41 -7.51 14.16 4.09
N ARG A 42 -6.46 13.90 4.87
CA ARG A 42 -5.09 13.74 4.33
C ARG A 42 -4.99 12.51 3.43
N LEU A 43 -5.66 11.42 3.79
CA LEU A 43 -5.72 10.19 3.00
C LEU A 43 -6.44 10.42 1.68
N LEU A 44 -7.60 11.09 1.70
CA LEU A 44 -8.34 11.48 0.48
C LEU A 44 -7.51 12.38 -0.44
N ALA A 45 -6.74 13.32 0.14
CA ALA A 45 -5.87 14.20 -0.63
C ALA A 45 -4.75 13.41 -1.34
N SER A 46 -4.14 12.42 -0.68
CA SER A 46 -3.13 11.52 -1.29
C SER A 46 -3.76 10.63 -2.37
N ALA A 47 -4.92 10.04 -2.07
CA ALA A 47 -5.63 9.15 -2.98
C ALA A 47 -5.98 9.82 -4.31
N ASP A 48 -6.32 11.11 -4.27
CA ASP A 48 -6.67 11.89 -5.46
C ASP A 48 -5.46 12.12 -6.37
N GLU A 49 -4.28 12.36 -5.80
CA GLU A 49 -3.01 12.43 -6.54
C GLU A 49 -2.71 11.09 -7.21
N GLU A 50 -2.85 9.98 -6.47
CA GLU A 50 -2.57 8.62 -6.95
C GLU A 50 -3.53 8.20 -8.08
N ILE A 51 -4.83 8.37 -7.89
CA ILE A 51 -5.85 7.89 -8.84
C ILE A 51 -5.86 8.68 -10.15
N SER A 52 -5.43 9.95 -10.10
CA SER A 52 -5.35 10.85 -11.25
C SER A 52 -4.04 10.72 -12.04
N ALA A 53 -3.08 9.93 -11.56
CA ALA A 53 -1.81 9.70 -12.24
C ALA A 53 -1.96 8.99 -13.59
N GLY A 54 -1.11 9.37 -14.54
CA GLY A 54 -1.10 8.80 -15.89
C GLY A 54 -0.61 7.35 -15.89
N VAL A 55 -1.05 6.54 -16.86
CA VAL A 55 -0.65 5.11 -16.97
C VAL A 55 0.88 4.94 -16.99
N ARG A 56 1.60 5.80 -17.72
CA ARG A 56 3.07 5.75 -17.79
C ARG A 56 3.73 5.99 -16.43
N GLU A 57 3.23 6.98 -15.69
CA GLU A 57 3.74 7.32 -14.36
C GLU A 57 3.47 6.19 -13.36
N LEU A 58 2.24 5.66 -13.34
CA LEU A 58 1.87 4.50 -12.53
C LEU A 58 2.74 3.28 -12.85
N PHE A 59 2.96 3.01 -14.14
CA PHE A 59 3.75 1.85 -14.56
C PHE A 59 5.21 1.95 -14.14
N PHE A 60 5.90 3.06 -14.42
CA PHE A 60 7.33 3.15 -14.05
C PHE A 60 7.56 3.27 -12.54
N SER A 61 6.67 3.98 -11.83
CA SER A 61 6.69 4.02 -10.37
C SER A 61 6.45 2.62 -9.78
N GLY A 62 5.43 1.91 -10.29
CA GLY A 62 5.13 0.54 -9.87
C GLY A 62 6.20 -0.48 -10.24
N PHE A 63 6.83 -0.33 -11.40
CA PHE A 63 7.95 -1.17 -11.80
C PHE A 63 9.13 -1.00 -10.84
N THR A 64 9.44 0.26 -10.49
CA THR A 64 10.50 0.57 -9.52
C THR A 64 10.18 0.01 -8.13
N ALA A 65 8.92 0.10 -7.68
CA ALA A 65 8.48 -0.53 -6.44
C ALA A 65 8.64 -2.05 -6.47
N GLY A 66 8.22 -2.67 -7.56
CA GLY A 66 8.36 -4.11 -7.81
C GLY A 66 9.82 -4.55 -7.82
N PHE A 67 10.71 -3.76 -8.39
CA PHE A 67 12.15 -4.05 -8.36
C PHE A 67 12.73 -3.87 -6.96
N ALA A 68 12.34 -2.82 -6.23
CA ALA A 68 12.80 -2.55 -4.87
C ALA A 68 12.39 -3.65 -3.87
N ILE A 69 11.25 -4.33 -4.08
CA ILE A 69 10.81 -5.43 -3.22
C ILE A 69 11.80 -6.60 -3.18
N VAL A 70 12.67 -6.71 -4.19
CA VAL A 70 13.69 -7.75 -4.26
C VAL A 70 14.72 -7.58 -3.13
N LEU A 71 14.88 -6.36 -2.59
CA LEU A 71 15.70 -6.13 -1.39
C LEU A 71 15.11 -6.84 -0.16
N THR A 72 13.79 -6.92 -0.05
CA THR A 72 13.11 -7.72 0.99
C THR A 72 13.38 -9.21 0.79
N PHE A 73 13.36 -9.71 -0.46
CA PHE A 73 13.73 -11.08 -0.77
C PHE A 73 15.18 -11.37 -0.36
N VAL A 74 16.14 -10.54 -0.77
CA VAL A 74 17.56 -10.66 -0.39
C VAL A 74 17.72 -10.69 1.12
N GLY A 75 17.13 -9.71 1.83
CA GLY A 75 17.20 -9.62 3.28
C GLY A 75 16.67 -10.87 3.97
N HIS A 76 15.56 -11.42 3.49
CA HIS A 76 14.95 -12.62 4.06
C HIS A 76 15.75 -13.90 3.75
N ALA A 77 16.23 -14.05 2.51
CA ALA A 77 17.04 -15.19 2.09
C ALA A 77 18.37 -15.25 2.87
N VAL A 78 19.07 -14.10 2.96
CA VAL A 78 20.30 -13.97 3.76
C VAL A 78 20.02 -14.22 5.24
N GLY A 79 18.96 -13.61 5.79
CA GLY A 79 18.58 -13.81 7.19
C GLY A 79 18.29 -15.28 7.52
N ARG A 80 17.60 -16.00 6.64
CA ARG A 80 17.32 -17.44 6.82
C ARG A 80 18.57 -18.31 6.68
N ALA A 81 19.49 -17.95 5.79
CA ALA A 81 20.76 -18.66 5.67
C ALA A 81 21.63 -18.47 6.92
N GLN A 82 21.70 -17.25 7.46
CA GLN A 82 22.54 -16.94 8.63
C GLN A 82 21.93 -17.40 9.96
N PHE A 83 20.60 -17.38 10.07
CA PHE A 83 19.87 -17.70 11.29
C PHE A 83 18.78 -18.76 11.05
N PRO A 84 19.13 -19.97 10.59
CA PRO A 84 18.15 -20.98 10.18
C PRO A 84 17.20 -21.40 11.32
N GLY A 85 17.70 -21.44 12.56
CA GLY A 85 16.92 -21.78 13.75
C GLY A 85 16.23 -20.60 14.45
N ASN A 86 16.44 -19.36 13.99
CA ASN A 86 15.89 -18.18 14.66
C ASN A 86 15.13 -17.28 13.69
N ARG A 87 13.81 -17.46 13.65
CA ARG A 87 12.90 -16.69 12.79
C ARG A 87 12.93 -15.18 13.05
N PHE A 88 13.21 -14.76 14.29
CA PHE A 88 13.21 -13.35 14.66
C PHE A 88 14.44 -12.64 14.10
N LEU A 89 15.61 -13.27 14.20
CA LEU A 89 16.84 -12.74 13.61
C LEU A 89 16.81 -12.82 12.07
N ALA A 90 16.26 -13.91 11.53
CA ALA A 90 16.15 -14.09 10.08
C ALA A 90 15.25 -13.04 9.40
N ALA A 91 14.32 -12.42 10.14
CA ALA A 91 13.39 -11.43 9.63
C ALA A 91 13.92 -9.98 9.68
N LEU A 92 15.06 -9.71 10.32
CA LEU A 92 15.54 -8.33 10.60
C LEU A 92 15.68 -7.45 9.35
N LEU A 93 16.06 -8.05 8.23
CA LEU A 93 16.29 -7.36 6.96
C LEU A 93 15.08 -7.40 6.01
N TYR A 94 14.01 -8.12 6.37
CA TYR A 94 12.80 -8.21 5.57
C TYR A 94 12.17 -6.83 5.26
N PRO A 95 12.10 -5.86 6.20
CA PRO A 95 11.43 -4.59 5.93
C PRO A 95 12.13 -3.66 4.93
N ILE A 96 13.38 -3.93 4.54
CA ILE A 96 14.20 -2.98 3.78
C ILE A 96 13.58 -2.61 2.43
N GLY A 97 13.08 -3.56 1.65
CA GLY A 97 12.41 -3.26 0.37
C GLY A 97 11.17 -2.37 0.56
N PHE A 98 10.38 -2.65 1.61
CA PHE A 98 9.22 -1.83 1.93
C PHE A 98 9.58 -0.40 2.39
N LEU A 99 10.70 -0.21 3.09
CA LEU A 99 11.18 1.15 3.42
C LEU A 99 11.45 1.96 2.14
N TYR A 100 12.12 1.36 1.14
CA TYR A 100 12.37 2.03 -0.14
C TYR A 100 11.07 2.40 -0.86
N ILE A 101 10.09 1.50 -0.85
CA ILE A 101 8.81 1.69 -1.53
C ILE A 101 8.00 2.80 -0.86
N ILE A 102 7.77 2.68 0.44
CA ILE A 102 6.86 3.54 1.18
C ILE A 102 7.47 4.93 1.40
N LEU A 103 8.74 5.02 1.82
CA LEU A 103 9.39 6.31 2.02
C LEU A 103 9.75 6.98 0.68
N GLY A 104 10.00 6.18 -0.36
CA GLY A 104 10.20 6.65 -1.73
C GLY A 104 8.92 7.05 -2.47
N ARG A 105 7.74 6.80 -1.88
CA ARG A 105 6.41 7.05 -2.46
C ARG A 105 6.22 6.40 -3.84
N TYR A 106 6.74 5.18 -4.00
CA TYR A 106 6.51 4.41 -5.22
C TYR A 106 5.11 3.78 -5.22
N GLN A 107 4.54 3.60 -6.40
CA GLN A 107 3.21 3.04 -6.55
C GLN A 107 3.21 1.55 -6.22
N PHE A 108 2.52 1.15 -5.16
CA PHE A 108 2.50 -0.24 -4.73
C PHE A 108 1.07 -0.75 -4.57
N PHE A 109 0.79 -1.93 -5.11
CA PHE A 109 -0.58 -2.44 -5.22
C PHE A 109 -1.29 -2.51 -3.86
N THR A 110 -0.61 -3.04 -2.84
CA THR A 110 -1.20 -3.23 -1.51
C THR A 110 -1.38 -1.94 -0.74
N GLU A 111 -0.55 -0.92 -0.97
CA GLU A 111 -0.77 0.45 -0.44
C GLU A 111 -2.02 1.09 -1.05
N ASN A 112 -2.27 0.81 -2.33
CA ASN A 112 -3.42 1.30 -3.08
C ASN A 112 -4.75 0.58 -2.75
N THR A 113 -4.78 -0.30 -1.74
CA THR A 113 -6.00 -0.98 -1.29
C THR A 113 -6.78 -0.21 -0.21
N LEU A 114 -6.21 0.88 0.30
CA LEU A 114 -6.89 1.77 1.25
C LEU A 114 -7.33 3.10 0.59
N SER A 115 -6.38 3.95 0.18
CA SER A 115 -6.67 5.34 -0.21
C SER A 115 -7.56 5.44 -1.46
N PRO A 116 -7.24 4.78 -2.59
CA PRO A 116 -8.11 4.80 -3.78
C PRO A 116 -9.46 4.11 -3.57
N VAL A 117 -9.51 3.06 -2.75
CA VAL A 117 -10.78 2.37 -2.39
C VAL A 117 -11.69 3.32 -1.62
N MET A 118 -11.13 4.10 -0.72
CA MET A 118 -11.88 5.10 0.01
C MET A 118 -12.56 6.12 -0.92
N LEU A 119 -11.89 6.56 -1.99
CA LEU A 119 -12.52 7.44 -2.99
C LEU A 119 -13.71 6.78 -3.69
N VAL A 120 -13.63 5.48 -3.99
CA VAL A 120 -14.76 4.76 -4.60
C VAL A 120 -15.90 4.58 -3.62
N MET A 121 -15.61 4.23 -2.36
CA MET A 121 -16.64 4.05 -1.32
C MET A 121 -17.36 5.35 -0.98
N THR A 122 -16.65 6.48 -1.03
CA THR A 122 -17.22 7.82 -0.87
C THR A 122 -17.83 8.38 -2.17
N ARG A 123 -17.82 7.59 -3.26
CA ARG A 123 -18.31 7.95 -4.61
C ARG A 123 -17.65 9.21 -5.19
N LEU A 124 -16.39 9.45 -4.82
CA LEU A 124 -15.52 10.50 -5.34
C LEU A 124 -14.69 10.03 -6.56
N ALA A 125 -14.57 8.72 -6.75
CA ALA A 125 -13.98 8.11 -7.93
C ALA A 125 -14.79 6.89 -8.38
N SER A 126 -14.70 6.57 -9.68
CA SER A 126 -15.38 5.41 -10.24
C SER A 126 -14.59 4.11 -10.03
N LEU A 127 -15.31 3.00 -9.93
CA LEU A 127 -14.75 1.65 -9.82
C LEU A 127 -13.85 1.29 -11.02
N PRO A 128 -14.20 1.59 -12.29
CA PRO A 128 -13.29 1.34 -13.42
C PRO A 128 -11.97 2.10 -13.31
N LEU A 129 -11.96 3.30 -12.72
CA LEU A 129 -10.74 4.07 -12.53
C LEU A 129 -9.84 3.43 -11.45
N LEU A 130 -10.43 2.93 -10.36
CA LEU A 130 -9.73 2.12 -9.36
C LEU A 130 -9.14 0.86 -9.98
N LEU A 131 -9.92 0.11 -10.77
CA LEU A 131 -9.45 -1.10 -11.43
C LEU A 131 -8.33 -0.84 -12.44
N ARG A 132 -8.35 0.32 -13.14
CA ARG A 132 -7.22 0.77 -13.98
C ARG A 132 -5.96 0.94 -13.14
N LEU A 133 -6.06 1.66 -12.02
CA LEU A 133 -4.92 1.87 -11.13
C LEU A 133 -4.38 0.54 -10.61
N TRP A 134 -5.24 -0.30 -10.04
CA TRP A 134 -4.88 -1.62 -9.53
C TRP A 134 -4.22 -2.49 -10.60
N GLY A 135 -4.81 -2.58 -11.78
CA GLY A 135 -4.29 -3.38 -12.89
C GLY A 135 -2.90 -2.91 -13.33
N VAL A 136 -2.73 -1.61 -13.59
CA VAL A 136 -1.43 -1.06 -14.04
C VAL A 136 -0.35 -1.25 -12.98
N VAL A 137 -0.65 -0.90 -11.72
CA VAL A 137 0.33 -0.99 -10.62
C VAL A 137 0.68 -2.44 -10.31
N LEU A 138 -0.30 -3.36 -10.26
CA LEU A 138 -0.04 -4.78 -10.01
C LEU A 138 0.84 -5.39 -11.10
N ILE A 139 0.52 -5.15 -12.38
CA ILE A 139 1.32 -5.64 -13.51
C ILE A 139 2.75 -5.10 -13.42
N ALA A 140 2.90 -3.81 -13.13
CA ALA A 140 4.21 -3.17 -13.01
C ALA A 140 5.02 -3.72 -11.83
N ASN A 141 4.40 -3.86 -10.65
CA ASN A 141 5.03 -4.44 -9.47
C ASN A 141 5.52 -5.88 -9.74
N VAL A 142 4.66 -6.71 -10.34
CA VAL A 142 4.99 -8.10 -10.70
C VAL A 142 6.13 -8.14 -11.73
N ALA A 143 6.12 -7.26 -12.74
CA ALA A 143 7.18 -7.18 -13.74
C ALA A 143 8.54 -6.75 -13.14
N GLY A 144 8.54 -5.76 -12.24
CA GLY A 144 9.75 -5.34 -11.54
C GLY A 144 10.31 -6.44 -10.64
N ALA A 145 9.42 -7.14 -9.91
CA ALA A 145 9.79 -8.27 -9.06
C ALA A 145 10.36 -9.44 -9.88
N ALA A 146 9.78 -9.71 -11.05
CA ALA A 146 10.29 -10.73 -11.98
C ALA A 146 11.70 -10.39 -12.47
N LEU A 147 11.96 -9.15 -12.88
CA LEU A 147 13.29 -8.75 -13.34
C LEU A 147 14.33 -8.90 -12.22
N GLY A 148 14.03 -8.43 -11.00
CA GLY A 148 14.96 -8.57 -9.89
C GLY A 148 15.20 -10.03 -9.50
N ALA A 149 14.14 -10.85 -9.47
CA ALA A 149 14.27 -12.29 -9.21
C ALA A 149 15.10 -13.00 -10.30
N PHE A 150 14.92 -12.62 -11.57
CA PHE A 150 15.71 -13.15 -12.69
C PHE A 150 17.20 -12.85 -12.50
N ILE A 151 17.55 -11.61 -12.13
CA ILE A 151 18.93 -11.21 -11.83
C ILE A 151 19.47 -12.04 -10.67
N LEU A 152 18.74 -12.16 -9.56
CA LEU A 152 19.22 -12.93 -8.40
C LEU A 152 19.42 -14.42 -8.72
N ALA A 153 18.57 -15.02 -9.55
CA ALA A 153 18.66 -16.43 -9.90
C ALA A 153 19.83 -16.77 -10.85
N HIS A 154 20.26 -15.81 -11.67
CA HIS A 154 21.29 -16.03 -12.70
C HIS A 154 22.63 -15.35 -12.39
N THR A 155 22.75 -14.69 -11.24
CA THR A 155 23.99 -14.03 -10.81
C THR A 155 24.43 -14.53 -9.45
N HIS A 156 25.68 -14.25 -9.09
CA HIS A 156 26.26 -14.62 -7.79
C HIS A 156 26.06 -13.54 -6.73
N VAL A 157 24.98 -12.76 -6.82
CA VAL A 157 24.64 -11.75 -5.80
C VAL A 157 24.31 -12.41 -4.46
N LEU A 158 23.70 -13.60 -4.49
CA LEU A 158 23.42 -14.40 -3.30
C LEU A 158 24.45 -15.53 -3.15
N SER A 159 24.80 -15.85 -1.89
CA SER A 159 25.57 -17.05 -1.59
C SER A 159 24.75 -18.31 -1.90
N PRO A 160 25.39 -19.47 -2.10
CA PRO A 160 24.67 -20.73 -2.32
C PRO A 160 23.63 -21.03 -1.23
N ASP A 161 23.98 -20.81 0.04
CA ASP A 161 23.06 -21.03 1.17
C ASP A 161 21.85 -20.10 1.12
N ALA A 162 22.03 -18.84 0.69
CA ALA A 162 20.94 -17.88 0.54
C ALA A 162 20.05 -18.22 -0.65
N ILE A 163 20.62 -18.73 -1.75
CA ILE A 163 19.85 -19.24 -2.90
C ILE A 163 18.95 -20.41 -2.46
N GLU A 164 19.51 -21.37 -1.73
CA GLU A 164 18.76 -22.52 -1.22
C GLU A 164 17.66 -22.09 -0.23
N ALA A 165 17.99 -21.16 0.69
CA ALA A 165 17.01 -20.58 1.60
C ALA A 165 15.88 -19.85 0.87
N GLY A 166 16.21 -19.12 -0.20
CA GLY A 166 15.27 -18.42 -1.08
C GLY A 166 14.31 -19.38 -1.79
N ALA A 167 14.83 -20.45 -2.38
CA ALA A 167 14.03 -21.46 -3.08
C ALA A 167 13.01 -22.15 -2.16
N ARG A 168 13.36 -22.34 -0.89
CA ARG A 168 12.47 -22.93 0.13
C ARG A 168 11.23 -22.08 0.45
N PHE A 169 11.18 -20.79 0.10
CA PHE A 169 9.99 -19.97 0.36
C PHE A 169 8.81 -20.36 -0.51
N ALA A 170 9.02 -20.49 -1.83
CA ALA A 170 7.96 -20.91 -2.74
C ALA A 170 7.45 -22.33 -2.42
N GLN A 171 8.35 -23.22 -2.00
CA GLN A 171 7.99 -24.58 -1.56
C GLN A 171 7.11 -24.54 -0.30
N ARG A 172 7.51 -23.81 0.75
CA ARG A 172 6.69 -23.63 1.97
C ARG A 172 5.35 -22.96 1.70
N GLY A 173 5.32 -22.03 0.73
CA GLY A 173 4.10 -21.40 0.26
C GLY A 173 3.09 -22.40 -0.30
N LEU A 174 3.55 -23.40 -1.05
CA LEU A 174 2.72 -24.48 -1.59
C LEU A 174 2.30 -25.51 -0.55
N GLU A 175 3.14 -25.74 0.46
CA GLU A 175 2.80 -26.57 1.63
C GLU A 175 1.71 -25.91 2.48
N THR A 176 1.59 -24.58 2.39
CA THR A 176 0.49 -23.86 3.04
C THR A 176 -0.80 -24.07 2.23
N GLY A 177 -1.83 -24.61 2.88
CA GLY A 177 -3.12 -24.83 2.24
C GLY A 177 -3.71 -23.55 1.64
N TRP A 178 -4.52 -23.67 0.59
CA TRP A 178 -5.07 -22.53 -0.16
C TRP A 178 -5.76 -21.49 0.75
N TRP A 179 -6.60 -21.97 1.68
CA TRP A 179 -7.33 -21.10 2.62
C TRP A 179 -6.44 -20.51 3.70
N ASP A 180 -5.43 -21.26 4.17
CA ASP A 180 -4.46 -20.75 5.14
C ASP A 180 -3.62 -19.63 4.50
N ALA A 181 -3.19 -19.81 3.25
CA ALA A 181 -2.49 -18.78 2.49
C ALA A 181 -3.36 -17.55 2.28
N PHE A 182 -4.64 -17.75 1.95
CA PHE A 182 -5.63 -16.69 1.82
C PHE A 182 -5.80 -15.89 3.12
N PHE A 183 -6.06 -16.53 4.27
CA PHE A 183 -6.28 -15.82 5.53
C PHE A 183 -5.01 -15.17 6.07
N LYS A 184 -3.84 -15.82 5.96
CA LYS A 184 -2.55 -15.17 6.23
C LYS A 184 -2.38 -13.89 5.42
N ALA A 185 -2.77 -13.93 4.15
CA ALA A 185 -2.75 -12.77 3.26
C ALA A 185 -3.80 -11.70 3.59
N VAL A 186 -4.97 -12.08 4.12
CA VAL A 186 -5.96 -11.11 4.66
C VAL A 186 -5.35 -10.31 5.80
N PHE A 187 -4.69 -10.97 6.76
CA PHE A 187 -4.00 -10.26 7.85
C PHE A 187 -2.84 -9.39 7.34
N ALA A 188 -2.05 -9.87 6.37
CA ALA A 188 -1.01 -9.06 5.75
C ALA A 188 -1.59 -7.80 5.07
N GLY A 189 -2.63 -7.95 4.26
CA GLY A 189 -3.30 -6.83 3.59
C GLY A 189 -3.87 -5.81 4.59
N TRP A 190 -4.46 -6.30 5.68
CA TRP A 190 -4.97 -5.46 6.76
C TRP A 190 -3.86 -4.65 7.44
N LEU A 191 -2.74 -5.28 7.74
CA LEU A 191 -1.56 -4.62 8.32
C LEU A 191 -0.98 -3.55 7.36
N VAL A 192 -0.88 -3.86 6.06
CA VAL A 192 -0.40 -2.90 5.07
C VAL A 192 -1.33 -1.69 4.95
N ALA A 193 -2.65 -1.89 4.89
CA ALA A 193 -3.60 -0.78 4.95
C ALA A 193 -3.43 0.05 6.24
N GLY A 194 -3.18 -0.62 7.38
CA GLY A 194 -2.85 0.04 8.64
C GLY A 194 -1.62 0.95 8.52
N VAL A 195 -0.56 0.50 7.84
CA VAL A 195 0.64 1.31 7.57
C VAL A 195 0.30 2.57 6.77
N VAL A 196 -0.54 2.46 5.75
CA VAL A 196 -0.98 3.64 4.95
C VAL A 196 -1.68 4.66 5.85
N TRP A 197 -2.63 4.20 6.66
CA TRP A 197 -3.34 5.06 7.60
C TRP A 197 -2.38 5.74 8.60
N LEU A 198 -1.51 4.96 9.24
CA LEU A 198 -0.57 5.44 10.25
C LEU A 198 0.49 6.37 9.67
N ASN A 199 0.95 6.13 8.44
CA ASN A 199 1.92 7.01 7.77
C ASN A 199 1.35 8.37 7.41
N VAL A 200 0.06 8.41 7.03
CA VAL A 200 -0.66 9.67 6.84
C VAL A 200 -0.87 10.36 8.19
N ALA A 201 -1.13 9.63 9.27
CA ALA A 201 -1.21 10.20 10.61
C ALA A 201 0.14 10.72 11.14
N ALA A 202 1.25 10.10 10.73
CA ALA A 202 2.59 10.47 11.15
C ALA A 202 3.04 11.82 10.56
N ARG A 203 3.83 12.56 11.34
CA ARG A 203 4.31 13.92 10.99
C ARG A 203 5.72 13.95 10.45
N ASP A 204 6.59 13.12 11.02
CA ASP A 204 8.00 13.06 10.71
C ASP A 204 8.39 11.74 10.05
N THR A 205 9.58 11.73 9.45
CA THR A 205 10.10 10.56 8.72
C THR A 205 10.55 9.43 9.65
N ILE A 206 11.01 9.72 10.87
CA ILE A 206 11.47 8.69 11.82
C ILE A 206 10.28 7.85 12.29
N SER A 207 9.16 8.49 12.64
CA SER A 207 7.91 7.79 12.98
C SER A 207 7.45 6.89 11.83
N ARG A 208 7.45 7.38 10.59
CA ARG A 208 7.11 6.58 9.40
C ARG A 208 8.05 5.39 9.23
N LEU A 209 9.35 5.59 9.41
CA LEU A 209 10.33 4.50 9.35
C LEU A 209 10.03 3.43 10.41
N VAL A 210 9.78 3.82 11.66
CA VAL A 210 9.49 2.87 12.76
C VAL A 210 8.20 2.10 12.49
N ILE A 211 7.14 2.77 12.02
CA ILE A 211 5.86 2.14 11.67
C ILE A 211 6.07 1.11 10.54
N VAL A 212 6.69 1.53 9.44
CA VAL A 212 6.94 0.67 8.28
C VAL A 212 7.81 -0.51 8.69
N TYR A 213 8.94 -0.25 9.36
CA TYR A 213 9.84 -1.31 9.82
C TYR A 213 9.13 -2.31 10.73
N GLY A 214 8.45 -1.84 11.78
CA GLY A 214 7.81 -2.69 12.77
C GLY A 214 6.71 -3.56 12.17
N VAL A 215 5.86 -3.01 11.31
CA VAL A 215 4.75 -3.76 10.70
C VAL A 215 5.25 -4.78 9.69
N PHE A 216 6.20 -4.43 8.80
CA PHE A 216 6.73 -5.41 7.84
C PHE A 216 7.62 -6.45 8.51
N TYR A 217 8.28 -6.12 9.63
CA TYR A 217 8.96 -7.10 10.46
C TYR A 217 7.98 -8.10 11.07
N LEU A 218 6.84 -7.61 11.60
CA LEU A 218 5.76 -8.46 12.10
C LEU A 218 5.22 -9.40 11.01
N ILE A 219 4.98 -8.89 9.80
CA ILE A 219 4.55 -9.70 8.65
C ILE A 219 5.51 -10.88 8.42
N ALA A 220 6.81 -10.63 8.46
CA ALA A 220 7.82 -11.66 8.26
C ALA A 220 7.89 -12.68 9.41
N VAL A 221 7.91 -12.21 10.66
CA VAL A 221 8.01 -13.08 11.85
C VAL A 221 6.76 -13.94 12.03
N ALA A 222 5.58 -13.38 11.71
CA ALA A 222 4.31 -14.08 11.74
C ALA A 222 4.07 -14.97 10.52
N ASP A 223 5.00 -15.02 9.56
CA ASP A 223 4.94 -15.85 8.36
C ASP A 223 3.66 -15.58 7.54
N LEU A 224 3.32 -14.30 7.41
CA LEU A 224 2.19 -13.83 6.61
C LEU A 224 2.64 -13.61 5.15
N PHE A 225 1.69 -13.76 4.21
CA PHE A 225 2.00 -13.65 2.80
C PHE A 225 1.59 -12.30 2.21
N HIS A 226 2.55 -11.66 1.54
CA HIS A 226 2.35 -10.41 0.83
C HIS A 226 2.44 -10.65 -0.68
N VAL A 227 1.43 -10.23 -1.43
CA VAL A 227 1.26 -10.61 -2.85
C VAL A 227 2.46 -10.34 -3.76
N ILE A 228 3.15 -9.21 -3.57
CA ILE A 228 4.32 -8.87 -4.42
C ILE A 228 5.59 -9.60 -3.98
N THR A 229 5.79 -9.86 -2.68
CA THR A 229 6.94 -10.66 -2.23
C THR A 229 6.76 -12.11 -2.69
N THR A 230 5.53 -12.64 -2.56
CA THR A 230 5.17 -13.96 -3.07
C THR A 230 5.38 -14.08 -4.58
N ALA A 231 5.10 -13.02 -5.36
CA ALA A 231 5.45 -13.00 -6.79
C ALA A 231 6.96 -13.13 -7.00
N SER A 232 7.76 -12.37 -6.25
CA SER A 232 9.23 -12.45 -6.30
C SER A 232 9.74 -13.85 -5.93
N ASP A 233 9.20 -14.47 -4.88
CA ASP A 233 9.54 -15.82 -4.43
C ASP A 233 9.27 -16.86 -5.54
N ILE A 234 8.09 -16.78 -6.17
CA ILE A 234 7.67 -17.68 -7.25
C ILE A 234 8.58 -17.51 -8.47
N PHE A 235 8.85 -16.27 -8.89
CA PHE A 235 9.73 -16.02 -10.02
C PHE A 235 11.15 -16.53 -9.75
N PHE A 236 11.70 -16.27 -8.56
CA PHE A 236 13.02 -16.76 -8.18
C PHE A 236 13.08 -18.28 -8.25
N PHE A 237 12.09 -18.97 -7.68
CA PHE A 237 11.98 -20.43 -7.72
C PHE A 237 11.93 -20.98 -9.16
N VAL A 238 11.12 -20.37 -10.02
CA VAL A 238 10.97 -20.77 -11.43
C VAL A 238 12.25 -20.51 -12.22
N PHE A 239 12.88 -19.35 -12.05
CA PHE A 239 14.11 -18.99 -12.76
C PHE A 239 15.32 -19.81 -12.31
N LEU A 240 15.35 -20.23 -11.05
CA LEU A 240 16.35 -21.16 -10.52
C LEU A 240 16.17 -22.59 -11.08
N GLN A 241 15.03 -22.88 -11.73
CA GLN A 241 14.66 -24.23 -12.17
C GLN A 241 14.67 -25.25 -11.01
N ALA A 242 14.29 -24.79 -9.82
CA ALA A 242 14.25 -25.62 -8.63
C ALA A 242 13.21 -26.76 -8.81
N PRO A 243 13.49 -27.99 -8.31
CA PRO A 243 12.54 -29.10 -8.40
C PRO A 243 11.21 -28.75 -7.70
N GLY A 244 10.11 -28.88 -8.43
CA GLY A 244 8.77 -28.63 -7.90
C GLY A 244 7.72 -28.40 -8.97
N PRO A 245 6.53 -27.92 -8.59
CA PRO A 245 5.43 -27.73 -9.52
C PRO A 245 5.67 -26.54 -10.46
N GLY A 246 5.11 -26.63 -11.66
CA GLY A 246 5.28 -25.59 -12.67
C GLY A 246 4.62 -24.24 -12.33
N PRO A 247 4.93 -23.18 -13.09
CA PRO A 247 4.47 -21.81 -12.83
C PRO A 247 2.95 -21.67 -12.69
N ALA A 248 2.16 -22.40 -13.50
CA ALA A 248 0.70 -22.35 -13.45
C ALA A 248 0.15 -22.83 -12.10
N THR A 249 0.76 -23.86 -11.51
CA THR A 249 0.36 -24.38 -10.20
C THR A 249 0.74 -23.40 -9.10
N LEU A 250 1.96 -22.84 -9.13
CA LEU A 250 2.40 -21.81 -8.18
C LEU A 250 1.46 -20.59 -8.19
N VAL A 251 1.07 -20.12 -9.37
CA VAL A 251 0.13 -19.00 -9.51
C VAL A 251 -1.24 -19.37 -8.94
N ARG A 252 -1.79 -20.53 -9.31
CA ARG A 252 -3.17 -20.91 -8.91
C ARG A 252 -3.29 -21.28 -7.44
N GLN A 253 -2.32 -22.02 -6.89
CA GLN A 253 -2.40 -22.60 -5.55
C GLN A 253 -1.79 -21.69 -4.47
N PHE A 254 -0.87 -20.79 -4.84
CA PHE A 254 -0.17 -19.95 -3.86
C PHE A 254 -0.36 -18.45 -4.14
N TRP A 255 -0.01 -17.95 -5.33
CA TRP A 255 -0.10 -16.51 -5.58
C TRP A 255 -1.54 -15.96 -5.57
N LEU A 256 -2.47 -16.67 -6.22
CA LEU A 256 -3.87 -16.25 -6.33
C LEU A 256 -4.58 -16.11 -4.98
N PRO A 257 -4.55 -17.08 -4.04
CA PRO A 257 -5.13 -16.88 -2.71
C PRO A 257 -4.47 -15.72 -1.98
N VAL A 258 -3.16 -15.51 -2.14
CA VAL A 258 -2.45 -14.39 -1.52
C VAL A 258 -2.88 -13.03 -2.10
N LEU A 259 -3.04 -12.92 -3.42
CA LEU A 259 -3.58 -11.72 -4.08
C LEU A 259 -4.98 -11.38 -3.57
N LEU A 260 -5.87 -12.38 -3.55
CA LEU A 260 -7.25 -12.21 -3.09
C LEU A 260 -7.28 -11.82 -1.60
N GLY A 261 -6.51 -12.50 -0.77
CA GLY A 261 -6.41 -12.21 0.66
C GLY A 261 -5.91 -10.79 0.94
N ASN A 262 -4.79 -10.38 0.31
CA ASN A 262 -4.25 -9.04 0.47
C ASN A 262 -5.27 -7.96 0.04
N SER A 263 -5.99 -8.20 -1.06
CA SER A 263 -7.01 -7.27 -1.56
C SER A 263 -8.18 -7.14 -0.57
N VAL A 264 -8.69 -8.27 -0.06
CA VAL A 264 -9.78 -8.29 0.94
C VAL A 264 -9.34 -7.62 2.24
N GLY A 265 -8.18 -7.98 2.77
CA GLY A 265 -7.64 -7.41 4.01
C GLY A 265 -7.42 -5.91 3.95
N GLY A 266 -6.91 -5.42 2.82
CA GLY A 266 -6.70 -3.99 2.59
C GLY A 266 -7.99 -3.18 2.58
N VAL A 267 -9.02 -3.69 1.89
CA VAL A 267 -10.36 -3.06 1.83
C VAL A 267 -11.06 -3.12 3.20
N MET A 268 -10.87 -4.20 3.97
CA MET A 268 -11.56 -4.44 5.23
C MET A 268 -11.33 -3.34 6.28
N LEU A 269 -10.09 -2.81 6.41
CA LEU A 269 -9.79 -1.76 7.41
C LEU A 269 -10.75 -0.58 7.28
N PHE A 270 -11.01 -0.12 6.05
CA PHE A 270 -11.91 0.99 5.82
C PHE A 270 -13.38 0.57 5.83
N ALA A 271 -13.73 -0.64 5.40
CA ALA A 271 -15.11 -1.13 5.47
C ALA A 271 -15.68 -1.08 6.90
N PHE A 272 -14.88 -1.48 7.91
CA PHE A 272 -15.29 -1.42 9.30
C PHE A 272 -15.45 0.01 9.83
N THR A 273 -14.57 0.92 9.42
CA THR A 273 -14.55 2.30 9.93
C THR A 273 -15.55 3.20 9.21
N ALA A 274 -15.79 2.97 7.90
CA ALA A 274 -16.82 3.64 7.11
C ALA A 274 -18.24 3.27 7.58
N TYR A 275 -18.49 2.00 7.92
CA TYR A 275 -19.77 1.57 8.50
C TYR A 275 -20.11 2.32 9.80
N ALA A 276 -19.09 2.55 10.64
CA ALA A 276 -19.24 3.29 11.90
C ALA A 276 -19.52 4.80 11.73
N GLN A 277 -19.35 5.36 10.52
CA GLN A 277 -19.31 6.82 10.30
C GLN A 277 -20.33 7.36 9.30
N THR A 278 -21.31 6.54 8.88
CA THR A 278 -22.30 6.88 7.84
C THR A 278 -23.21 8.10 8.14
N ALA A 279 -22.92 8.95 9.14
CA ALA A 279 -23.82 10.01 9.59
C ALA A 279 -23.27 11.45 9.61
N GLN A 280 -21.97 11.75 9.46
CA GLN A 280 -21.49 13.13 9.65
C GLN A 280 -20.73 13.74 8.46
N ARG A 281 -21.38 14.80 7.92
CA ARG A 281 -20.87 15.91 7.10
C ARG A 281 -20.17 15.53 5.79
N ARG A 282 -21.00 15.23 4.78
CA ARG A 282 -20.62 15.30 3.36
C ARG A 282 -20.04 16.68 3.08
N TYR A 283 -18.80 16.71 2.59
CA TYR A 283 -18.17 17.84 1.91
C TYR A 283 -19.18 18.49 0.92
N PRO A 284 -19.83 19.61 1.29
CA PRO A 284 -20.97 20.14 0.53
C PRO A 284 -20.59 20.68 -0.85
N GLU A 285 -19.29 20.96 -1.04
CA GLU A 285 -18.67 21.49 -2.25
C GLU A 285 -18.39 20.41 -3.32
N VAL A 286 -18.55 19.11 -3.01
CA VAL A 286 -18.00 18.03 -3.85
C VAL A 286 -19.09 17.28 -4.60
N ARG A 287 -18.95 17.22 -5.94
CA ARG A 287 -19.83 16.42 -6.80
C ARG A 287 -19.63 14.92 -6.52
N VAL A 288 -20.64 14.28 -5.97
CA VAL A 288 -20.71 12.83 -5.75
C VAL A 288 -21.19 12.13 -7.02
N LEU A 289 -20.54 11.03 -7.41
CA LEU A 289 -20.94 10.24 -8.58
C LEU A 289 -22.29 9.54 -8.37
N THR A 290 -23.12 9.51 -9.41
CA THR A 290 -24.29 8.62 -9.46
C THR A 290 -23.86 7.15 -9.46
N LEU A 291 -24.75 6.21 -9.12
CA LEU A 291 -24.42 4.77 -9.17
C LEU A 291 -23.97 4.32 -10.56
N ARG A 292 -24.57 4.87 -11.62
CA ARG A 292 -24.17 4.59 -13.01
C ARG A 292 -22.75 5.09 -13.29
N GLU A 293 -22.43 6.31 -12.87
CA GLU A 293 -21.09 6.87 -13.04
C GLU A 293 -20.05 6.13 -12.19
N LEU A 294 -20.40 5.76 -10.97
CA LEU A 294 -19.55 4.97 -10.08
C LEU A 294 -19.14 3.65 -10.74
N LEU A 295 -20.10 2.94 -11.36
CA LEU A 295 -19.86 1.60 -11.90
C LEU A 295 -19.28 1.59 -13.32
N PHE A 296 -19.61 2.58 -14.15
CA PHE A 296 -19.36 2.51 -15.60
C PHE A 296 -18.64 3.71 -16.21
N SER A 297 -18.19 4.69 -15.41
CA SER A 297 -17.41 5.82 -15.93
C SER A 297 -15.91 5.69 -15.63
N MET A 298 -15.09 6.51 -16.29
CA MET A 298 -13.68 6.72 -15.95
C MET A 298 -13.48 8.06 -15.19
N LYS A 299 -14.51 8.52 -14.47
CA LYS A 299 -14.48 9.79 -13.74
C LYS A 299 -13.87 9.59 -12.35
N GLY A 300 -12.93 10.46 -11.98
CA GLY A 300 -12.40 10.58 -10.63
C GLY A 300 -11.50 11.81 -10.53
N GLY A 301 -11.46 12.43 -9.34
CA GLY A 301 -10.73 13.66 -9.00
C GLY A 301 -11.13 14.91 -9.80
N ARG A 302 -11.54 16.07 -9.26
CA ARG A 302 -11.70 16.66 -7.91
C ARG A 302 -12.88 17.71 -8.01
N PRO A 303 -13.31 18.50 -6.98
CA PRO A 303 -12.42 19.50 -6.37
C PRO A 303 -12.59 19.75 -4.87
N PHE A 304 -11.52 20.22 -4.23
CA PHE A 304 -11.67 21.32 -3.27
C PHE A 304 -11.02 22.55 -3.88
N GLY A 305 -11.77 23.23 -4.78
CA GLY A 305 -11.54 24.55 -5.37
C GLY A 305 -10.23 24.89 -6.11
N THR A 306 -9.13 24.18 -5.93
CA THR A 306 -7.80 24.72 -6.26
C THR A 306 -7.24 24.20 -7.58
N PRO A 307 -6.68 25.07 -8.43
CA PRO A 307 -5.73 24.66 -9.46
C PRO A 307 -4.66 23.75 -8.84
N ARG A 308 -4.21 22.73 -9.58
CA ARG A 308 -3.04 21.95 -9.15
C ARG A 308 -1.89 22.94 -8.93
N PRO A 309 -1.26 23.04 -7.74
CA PRO A 309 0.04 23.66 -7.69
C PRO A 309 0.90 22.89 -8.68
N ARG A 310 1.27 23.55 -9.79
CA ARG A 310 2.25 22.96 -10.68
C ARG A 310 3.52 22.85 -9.84
N PRO A 311 4.19 21.69 -9.83
CA PRO A 311 5.56 21.70 -9.39
C PRO A 311 6.30 22.78 -10.20
N PRO A 312 7.16 23.61 -9.58
CA PRO A 312 7.75 24.76 -10.26
C PRO A 312 8.45 24.41 -11.60
N TRP A 313 8.84 23.14 -11.77
CA TRP A 313 9.43 22.62 -13.01
C TRP A 313 8.44 22.32 -14.16
N LYS A 314 7.13 22.42 -13.97
CA LYS A 314 6.10 22.30 -15.03
C LYS A 314 5.64 23.66 -15.59
N GLU A 315 6.26 24.76 -15.18
CA GLU A 315 6.02 26.10 -15.72
C GLU A 315 7.02 26.47 -16.84
N ALA A 316 8.08 25.67 -17.03
CA ALA A 316 9.16 25.92 -17.97
C ALA A 316 9.13 25.06 -19.25
N ALA A 317 7.99 24.43 -19.57
CA ALA A 317 7.81 23.61 -20.77
C ALA A 317 6.67 24.13 -21.64
#